data_AF-A0A089P4Z4-F1
#
_entry.id   AF-A0A089P4Z4-F1
#
_cell.length_a   1.000
_cell.length_b   1.000
_cell.length_c   1.000
_cell.angle_alpha   90.00
_cell.angle_beta   90.00
_cell.angle_gamma   90.00
#
_symmetry.space_group_name_H-M   'P 1'
#
loop_
_entity.id
_entity.type
_entity.pdbx_description
1 polymer ?
#
loop_
_entity_poly.entity_id
_entity_poly.type
_entity_poly.pdbx_seq_one_letter_code
_entity_poly.pdbx_strand_id
1 'polypeptide(L)' 'MRVIAKVRYVDFQKRSHVVEVESDTTDRRHLEELVKARYPAEKVYFQSVRQK' A
#
# COMPACT_ATOMS: atom_id res chain seq x y z
N MET A 1 8.28 -11.42 -10.76
CA MET A 1 8.32 -9.98 -11.11
C MET A 1 8.21 -9.22 -9.81
N ARG A 2 9.10 -8.27 -9.53
CA ARG A 2 8.99 -7.48 -8.31
C ARG A 2 8.14 -6.26 -8.60
N VAL A 3 7.09 -6.05 -7.83
CA VAL A 3 6.19 -4.90 -7.94
C VAL A 3 6.48 -3.98 -6.78
N ILE A 4 6.75 -2.71 -7.08
CA ILE A 4 6.90 -1.65 -6.09
C ILE A 4 5.65 -0.78 -6.17
N ALA A 5 4.87 -0.76 -5.10
CA ALA A 5 3.69 0.09 -4.99
C ALA A 5 3.93 1.20 -3.97
N LYS A 6 3.80 2.45 -4.42
CA LYS A 6 3.80 3.63 -3.57
C LYS A 6 2.37 3.91 -3.13
N VAL A 7 2.15 3.85 -1.82
CA VAL A 7 0.83 3.88 -1.20
C VAL A 7 0.80 4.93 -0.11
N ARG A 8 -0.28 5.71 -0.08
CA ARG A 8 -0.60 6.58 1.05
C ARG A 8 -1.72 5.95 1.85
N TYR A 9 -1.51 5.68 3.13
CA TYR A 9 -2.58 5.24 4.02
C TYR A 9 -2.92 6.31 5.06
N VAL A 10 -4.15 6.25 5.56
CA VAL A 10 -4.62 7.06 6.69
C VAL A 10 -4.78 6.15 7.89
N ASP A 11 -4.18 6.51 9.02
CA ASP A 11 -4.32 5.74 10.26
C ASP A 11 -5.62 6.08 11.00
N PHE A 12 -5.95 5.30 12.04
CA PHE A 12 -7.13 5.54 12.88
C PHE A 12 -7.12 6.90 13.61
N GLN A 13 -5.96 7.57 13.68
CA GLN A 13 -5.81 8.92 14.24
C GLN A 13 -5.95 10.00 13.15
N LYS A 14 -6.39 9.62 11.94
CA LYS A 14 -6.55 10.49 10.76
C LYS A 14 -5.24 11.09 10.23
N ARG A 15 -4.09 10.50 10.55
CA ARG A 15 -2.79 10.93 10.02
C ARG A 15 -2.49 10.21 8.73
N SER A 16 -1.89 10.93 7.78
CA SER A 16 -1.51 10.38 6.49
C SER A 16 -0.05 9.95 6.50
N HIS A 17 0.22 8.75 6.00
CA HIS A 17 1.55 8.17 5.89
C HIS A 17 1.78 7.69 4.46
N VAL A 18 2.98 7.90 3.93
CA VAL A 18 3.37 7.40 2.60
C VAL A 18 4.40 6.31 2.78
N VAL A 19 4.12 5.14 2.22
CA VAL A 19 4.98 3.95 2.29
C VAL A 19 5.16 3.35 0.90
N GLU A 20 6.27 2.65 0.72
CA GLU A 20 6.50 1.81 -0.44
C GLU A 20 6.42 0.36 -0.01
N VAL A 21 5.63 -0.44 -0.71
CA VAL A 21 5.49 -1.87 -0.47
C VAL A 21 5.93 -2.66 -1.68
N GLU A 22 6.74 -3.68 -1.42
CA GLU A 22 7.15 -4.65 -2.42
C GLU A 22 6.20 -5.85 -2.40
N SER A 23 5.80 -6.32 -3.58
CA SER A 23 4.93 -7.48 -3.77
C SER A 23 5.31 -8.22 -5.05
N ASP A 24 4.98 -9.50 -5.12
CA ASP A 24 5.17 -10.31 -6.33
C ASP A 24 4.00 -10.17 -7.32
N THR A 25 2.92 -9.49 -6.91
CA THR A 25 1.72 -9.27 -7.71
C THR A 25 1.37 -7.78 -7.83
N THR A 26 0.78 -7.42 -8.97
CA THR A 26 0.22 -6.08 -9.23
C THR A 26 -1.24 -5.93 -8.80
N ASP A 27 -1.85 -6.97 -8.24
CA ASP A 27 -3.23 -6.89 -7.77
C ASP A 27 -3.36 -5.85 -6.64
N ARG A 28 -4.17 -4.82 -6.89
CA ARG A 28 -4.43 -3.74 -5.93
C ARG A 28 -5.12 -4.23 -4.68
N ARG A 29 -5.99 -5.24 -4.78
CA ARG A 29 -6.70 -5.78 -3.61
C ARG A 29 -5.71 -6.48 -2.69
N HIS A 30 -4.83 -7.31 -3.25
CA HIS A 30 -3.75 -7.93 -2.51
C HIS A 30 -2.81 -6.91 -1.86
N LEU A 31 -2.40 -5.87 -2.60
CA LEU A 31 -1.56 -4.80 -2.07
C LEU A 31 -2.25 -4.01 -0.95
N GLU A 32 -3.56 -3.81 -1.03
CA GLU A 32 -4.35 -3.14 0.00
C GLU A 32 -4.39 -3.97 1.28
N GLU A 33 -4.68 -5.27 1.15
CA GLU A 33 -4.66 -6.22 2.27
C GLU A 33 -3.27 -6.30 2.92
N LEU A 34 -2.21 -6.31 2.12
CA LEU A 34 -0.83 -6.27 2.60
C LEU A 34 -0.53 -5.00 3.42
N VAL A 35 -0.98 -3.84 2.93
CA VAL A 35 -0.81 -2.56 3.62
C VAL A 35 -1.60 -2.52 4.92
N LYS A 36 -2.85 -3.02 4.92
CA LYS A 36 -3.69 -3.11 6.14
C LYS A 36 -3.17 -4.13 7.15
N ALA A 37 -2.49 -5.19 6.71
CA ALA A 37 -1.89 -6.17 7.60
C ALA A 37 -0.61 -5.66 8.27
N ARG A 38 0.16 -4.80 7.58
CA ARG A 38 1.45 -4.25 8.09
C ARG A 38 1.31 -2.95 8.85
N TYR A 39 0.30 -2.15 8.53
CA TYR A 39 0.10 -0.81 9.08
C TYR A 39 -1.33 -0.66 9.62
N PRO A 40 -1.55 0.22 10.61
CA PRO A 40 -2.89 0.50 11.14
C PRO A 40 -3.70 1.37 10.15
N ALA A 41 -3.88 0.89 8.92
CA ALA A 41 -4.47 1.61 7.81
C ALA A 41 -6.00 1.48 7.82
N GLU A 42 -6.68 2.61 8.03
CA GLU A 42 -8.14 2.73 7.89
C GLU A 42 -8.53 2.91 6.41
N LYS A 43 -7.81 3.79 5.70
CA LYS A 43 -8.00 4.03 4.26
C LYS A 43 -6.68 3.93 3.52
N VAL A 44 -6.72 3.35 2.32
CA VAL A 44 -5.53 3.12 1.50
C VAL A 44 -5.72 3.79 0.14
N TYR A 45 -4.72 4.56 -0.29
CA TYR A 45 -4.70 5.28 -1.56
C TYR A 45 -3.45 4.89 -2.35
N PHE A 46 -3.65 4.27 -3.50
CA PHE A 46 -2.57 3.93 -4.41
C PHE A 46 -2.13 5.16 -5.20
N GLN A 47 -0.86 5.54 -5.11
CA GLN A 47 -0.29 6.63 -5.90
C GLN A 47 0.37 6.11 -7.18
N SER A 48 1.14 5.03 -7.07
CA SER A 48 1.82 4.43 -8.20
C SER A 48 2.05 2.95 -7.92
N VAL A 49 1.90 2.11 -8.95
CA VAL A 49 2.26 0.70 -8.92
C VAL A 49 3.16 0.47 -10.13
N ARG A 50 4.39 0.04 -9.90
CA ARG A 50 5.41 -0.13 -10.94
C ARG A 50 5.98 -1.55 -10.87
N GLN A 51 6.18 -2.15 -12.02
CA GLN A 51 6.88 -3.44 -12.15
C GLN A 51 8.37 -3.16 -12.34
N LYS A 52 9.21 -3.88 -11.59
CA LYS A 52 10.68 -3.84 -11.65
C LYS A 52 11.22 -5.23 -12.02
#